data_AF-A0A484I6Z4-F1
#
_entry.id   AF-A0A484I6Z4-F1
#
_cell.length_a   1.000
_cell.length_b   1.000
_cell.length_c   1.000
_cell.angle_alpha   90.00
_cell.angle_beta   90.00
_cell.angle_gamma   90.00
#
_symmetry.space_group_name_H-M   'P 1'
#
loop_
_entity.id
_entity.type
_entity.pdbx_description
1 polymer ?
#
loop_
_entity_poly.entity_id
_entity_poly.type
_entity_poly.pdbx_seq_one_letter_code
_entity_poly.pdbx_strand_id
1 'polypeptide(L)' 'MTLSINCKDAGDPVCTHTMYGETEEELFENAKKHGIEVHGYTEESFNEEMSKNLEHFRKAIRST' A
#
# COMPACT_ATOMS: atom_id res chain seq x y z
N MET A 1 -5.76 6.02 16.24
CA MET A 1 -4.38 5.81 15.74
C MET A 1 -4.53 5.61 14.26
N THR A 2 -3.86 6.41 13.46
CA THR A 2 -3.98 6.31 11.99
C THR A 2 -2.78 5.55 11.48
N LEU A 3 -3.01 4.49 10.71
CA LEU A 3 -1.96 3.75 10.04
C LEU A 3 -1.62 4.46 8.74
N SER A 4 -0.35 4.38 8.35
CA SER A 4 0.12 4.94 7.10
C SER A 4 1.19 4.05 6.47
N ILE A 5 1.27 4.09 5.14
CA ILE A 5 2.35 3.48 4.36
C ILE A 5 2.76 4.46 3.27
N ASN A 6 4.04 4.57 2.96
CA ASN A 6 4.51 5.36 1.82
C ASN A 6 4.88 4.41 0.68
N CYS A 7 4.59 4.79 -0.57
CA CYS A 7 4.91 3.99 -1.75
C CYS A 7 6.40 3.63 -1.83
N LYS A 8 7.30 4.52 -1.38
CA LYS A 8 8.75 4.25 -1.33
C LYS A 8 9.10 3.09 -0.42
N ASP A 9 8.50 3.07 0.76
CA ASP A 9 8.70 2.02 1.76
C ASP A 9 8.03 0.71 1.34
N ALA A 10 7.03 0.79 0.45
CA ALA A 10 6.35 -0.34 -0.18
C ALA A 10 7.05 -0.83 -1.48
N GLY A 11 8.17 -0.24 -1.88
CA GLY A 11 8.98 -0.71 -3.01
C GLY A 11 8.84 0.06 -4.32
N ASP A 12 8.07 1.15 -4.38
CA ASP A 12 8.10 2.10 -5.51
C ASP A 12 8.99 3.31 -5.17
N PRO A 13 10.27 3.34 -5.60
CA PRO A 13 11.21 4.39 -5.21
C PRO A 13 10.86 5.78 -5.77
N VAL A 14 9.96 5.86 -6.76
CA VAL A 14 9.63 7.09 -7.48
C VAL A 14 8.39 7.75 -6.87
N CYS A 15 7.38 6.98 -6.49
CA CYS A 15 6.15 7.53 -5.94
C CYS A 15 6.33 7.93 -4.46
N THR A 16 6.09 9.21 -4.16
CA THR A 16 6.18 9.77 -2.80
C THR A 16 4.84 9.75 -2.06
N HIS A 17 3.79 9.17 -2.63
CA HIS A 17 2.47 9.21 -2.03
C HIS A 17 2.42 8.40 -0.72
N THR A 18 1.71 8.93 0.27
CA THR A 18 1.44 8.25 1.54
C THR A 18 -0.05 7.94 1.60
N MET A 19 -0.38 6.68 1.83
CA MET A 19 -1.73 6.18 2.01
C MET A 19 -1.98 6.04 3.50
N TYR A 20 -3.25 6.22 3.89
CA TYR A 20 -3.68 6.23 5.28
C TYR A 20 -4.89 5.31 5.45
N GLY A 21 -5.11 4.83 6.67
CA GLY A 21 -6.31 4.09 7.06
C GLY A 21 -6.41 3.95 8.58
N GLU A 22 -7.62 3.82 9.11
CA GLU A 22 -7.83 3.58 10.55
C GLU A 22 -7.54 2.11 10.91
N THR A 23 -7.68 1.21 9.93
CA THR A 23 -7.36 -0.21 10.03
C THR A 23 -6.37 -0.63 8.95
N GLU A 24 -5.74 -1.79 9.12
CA GLU A 24 -4.85 -2.36 8.09
C GLU A 24 -5.63 -2.65 6.79
N GLU A 25 -6.87 -3.13 6.92
CA GLU A 25 -7.75 -3.38 5.77
C GLU A 25 -8.02 -2.09 4.98
N GLU A 26 -8.47 -1.04 5.66
CA GLU A 26 -8.73 0.26 5.02
C GLU A 26 -7.46 0.86 4.39
N LEU A 27 -6.31 0.74 5.08
CA LEU A 27 -5.03 1.20 4.55
C LEU A 27 -4.70 0.49 3.24
N PHE A 28 -4.89 -0.83 3.18
CA PHE A 28 -4.61 -1.62 1.98
C PHE A 28 -5.65 -1.42 0.88
N GLU A 29 -6.91 -1.14 1.19
CA GLU A 29 -7.90 -0.72 0.18
C GLU A 29 -7.51 0.62 -0.45
N ASN A 30 -7.03 1.57 0.36
CA ASN A 30 -6.53 2.85 -0.14
C ASN A 30 -5.25 2.69 -0.96
N ALA A 31 -4.33 1.81 -0.54
CA ALA A 31 -3.13 1.47 -1.31
C ALA A 31 -3.48 0.80 -2.65
N LYS A 32 -4.47 -0.11 -2.65
CA LYS A 32 -5.00 -0.75 -3.87
C LYS A 32 -5.57 0.27 -4.83
N LYS A 33 -6.41 1.18 -4.34
CA LYS A 33 -6.99 2.24 -5.16
C LYS A 33 -5.90 3.09 -5.81
N HIS A 34 -4.90 3.52 -5.02
CA HIS A 34 -3.76 4.27 -5.53
C HIS A 34 -2.98 3.48 -6.58
N GLY A 35 -2.70 2.20 -6.32
CA GLY A 35 -2.01 1.32 -7.25
C GLY A 35 -2.73 1.20 -8.60
N ILE A 36 -4.06 1.06 -8.60
CA ILE A 36 -4.86 0.95 -9.81
C ILE A 36 -4.89 2.29 -10.57
N GLU A 37 -5.16 3.39 -9.87
CA GLU A 37 -5.38 4.71 -10.51
C GLU A 37 -4.08 5.38 -10.98
N VAL A 38 -2.97 5.19 -10.26
CA VAL A 38 -1.72 5.92 -10.49
C VAL A 38 -0.65 5.04 -11.14
N HIS A 39 -0.59 3.76 -10.78
CA HIS A 39 0.41 2.83 -11.29
C HIS A 39 -0.12 1.87 -12.36
N GLY A 40 -1.43 1.92 -12.65
CA GLY A 40 -2.06 1.08 -13.67
C GLY A 40 -2.11 -0.40 -13.30
N TYR A 41 -1.99 -0.73 -12.01
CA TYR A 41 -2.20 -2.10 -11.56
C TYR A 41 -3.63 -2.55 -11.90
N THR A 42 -3.78 -3.81 -12.29
CA THR A 42 -5.08 -4.47 -12.21
C THR A 42 -5.30 -4.96 -10.79
N GLU A 43 -6.56 -5.18 -10.41
CA GLU A 43 -6.88 -5.78 -9.11
C GLU A 43 -6.18 -7.13 -8.92
N GLU A 44 -6.11 -7.95 -9.97
CA GLU A 44 -5.43 -9.25 -9.95
C GLU A 44 -3.93 -9.10 -9.67
N SER A 45 -3.24 -8.22 -10.40
CA SER A 45 -1.81 -7.96 -10.21
C SER A 45 -1.50 -7.36 -8.83
N PHE A 46 -2.38 -6.48 -8.33
CA PHE A 46 -2.22 -5.92 -6.99
C PHE A 46 -2.37 -7.00 -5.92
N ASN A 47 -3.38 -7.86 -6.03
CA ASN A 47 -3.61 -8.95 -5.09
C ASN A 47 -2.47 -9.97 -5.10
N GLU A 48 -1.90 -10.27 -6.27
CA GLU A 48 -0.70 -11.10 -6.38
C GLU A 48 0.50 -10.48 -5.67
N GLU A 49 0.78 -9.19 -5.91
CA GLU A 49 1.91 -8.49 -5.27
C GLU A 49 1.72 -8.41 -3.75
N MET A 50 0.49 -8.10 -3.30
CA MET A 50 0.12 -8.12 -1.89
C MET A 50 0.37 -9.50 -1.27
N SER A 51 -0.06 -10.57 -1.92
CA SER A 51 0.11 -11.94 -1.41
C SER A 51 1.58 -12.36 -1.33
N LYS A 52 2.41 -11.95 -2.30
CA LYS A 52 3.85 -12.26 -2.33
C LYS A 52 4.64 -11.47 -1.30
N ASN A 53 4.24 -10.22 -1.01
CA ASN A 53 5.02 -9.28 -0.22
C ASN A 53 4.31 -8.77 1.04
N LEU A 54 3.24 -9.42 1.50
CA LEU A 54 2.40 -8.97 2.62
C LEU A 54 3.21 -8.60 3.88
N GLU A 55 4.17 -9.43 4.26
CA GLU A 55 5.02 -9.18 5.42
C GLU A 55 5.92 -7.94 5.25
N HIS A 56 6.38 -7.67 4.03
CA HIS A 56 7.15 -6.47 3.73
C HIS A 56 6.28 -5.23 3.88
N PHE A 57 5.07 -5.24 3.30
CA PHE A 57 4.13 -4.13 3.42
C PHE A 57 3.75 -3.85 4.87
N ARG A 58 3.47 -4.89 5.66
CA ARG A 58 3.17 -4.76 7.10
C ARG A 58 4.32 -4.12 7.89
N LYS A 59 5.57 -4.45 7.57
CA LYS A 59 6.75 -3.84 8.21
C LYS A 59 6.94 -2.37 7.82
N ALA A 60 6.44 -1.97 6.66
CA ALA A 60 6.47 -0.59 6.18
C ALA A 60 5.38 0.28 6.82
N ILE A 61 4.33 -0.31 7.40
CA ILE A 61 3.26 0.44 8.08
C ILE A 61 3.81 1.19 9.28
N ARG A 62 3.43 2.47 9.38
CA ARG A 62 3.71 3.35 10.52
C ARG A 62 2.41 3.76 11.19
N SER A 63 2.41 3.69 12.52
CA SER A 63 1.36 4.32 13.33
C SER A 63 1.69 5.79 13.54
N THR A 64 0.74 6.65 13.20
CA THR A 64 0.79 8.11 13.41
C THR A 64 -0.33 8.57 14.32
#